data_AF-A0A821QS93-F1
#
_entry.id   AF-A0A821QS93-F1
#
_cell.length_a   1.000
_cell.length_b   1.000
_cell.length_c   1.000
_cell.angle_alpha   90.00
_cell.angle_beta   90.00
_cell.angle_gamma   90.00
#
_symmetry.space_group_name_H-M   'P 1'
#
loop_
_entity.id
_entity.type
_entity.pdbx_description
1 polymer ?
#
loop_
_entity_poly.entity_id
_entity_poly.type
_entity_poly.pdbx_seq_one_letter_code
_entity_poly.pdbx_strand_id
1 'polypeptide(L)' 'SPSPEPIYDQQGKRQNTREVRARRKVEEQRHQLIAELLAINPEYK' A
#
# COMPACT_ATOMS: atom_id res chain seq x y z
N SER A 1 -4.72 15.89 -8.32
CA SER A 1 -3.37 16.27 -7.88
C SER A 1 -2.32 15.86 -8.90
N PRO A 2 -1.29 16.68 -9.12
CA PRO A 2 -0.14 16.31 -9.93
C PRO A 2 0.55 15.05 -9.37
N SER A 3 1.23 14.32 -10.23
CA SER A 3 1.93 13.09 -9.85
C SER A 3 3.16 13.42 -8.98
N PRO A 4 3.47 12.64 -7.94
CA PRO A 4 4.69 12.84 -7.15
C PRO A 4 5.94 12.60 -8.01
N GLU A 5 7.07 13.20 -7.59
CA GLU A 5 8.37 13.01 -8.23
C GLU A 5 8.79 11.54 -8.24
N PRO A 6 9.44 11.05 -9.31
CA PRO A 6 9.80 9.64 -9.45
C PRO A 6 10.82 9.22 -8.37
N ILE A 7 10.54 8.12 -7.70
CA ILE A 7 11.43 7.50 -6.70
C ILE A 7 12.05 6.26 -7.32
N TYR A 8 13.36 6.12 -7.21
CA TYR A 8 14.12 5.00 -7.75
C TYR A 8 14.76 4.19 -6.63
N ASP A 9 14.94 2.89 -6.86
CA ASP A 9 15.72 2.02 -5.97
C ASP A 9 17.22 2.07 -6.27
N GLN A 10 18.01 1.32 -5.50
CA GLN A 10 19.47 1.23 -5.65
C GLN A 10 19.91 0.67 -7.02
N GLN A 11 19.00 0.02 -7.76
CA GLN A 11 19.25 -0.50 -9.11
C GLN A 11 18.76 0.47 -10.20
N GLY A 12 18.23 1.64 -9.83
CA GLY A 12 17.72 2.64 -10.76
C GLY A 12 16.33 2.30 -11.33
N LYS A 13 15.59 1.37 -10.73
CA LYS A 13 14.22 1.05 -11.14
C LYS A 13 13.23 1.96 -10.42
N ARG A 14 12.28 2.54 -11.17
CA ARG A 14 11.24 3.41 -10.61
C ARG A 14 10.27 2.61 -9.74
N GLN A 15 10.15 3.00 -8.47
CA GLN A 15 9.28 2.34 -7.49
C GLN A 15 7.86 2.94 -7.45
N ASN A 16 7.71 4.25 -7.55
CA ASN A 16 6.42 4.92 -7.33
C ASN A 16 5.58 5.12 -8.61
N THR A 17 5.53 4.10 -9.47
CA THR A 17 4.68 4.13 -10.66
C THR A 17 3.20 4.29 -10.27
N ARG A 18 2.36 4.73 -11.22
CA ARG A 18 0.92 4.88 -10.99
C ARG A 18 0.28 3.57 -10.53
N GLU A 19 0.68 2.45 -11.14
CA GLU A 19 0.21 1.12 -10.79
C GLU A 19 0.57 0.75 -9.35
N VAL A 20 1.83 0.94 -8.95
CA VAL A 20 2.29 0.66 -7.58
C VAL A 20 1.54 1.50 -6.56
N ARG A 21 1.32 2.80 -6.84
CA ARG A 21 0.53 3.67 -5.95
C ARG A 21 -0.91 3.22 -5.81
N ALA A 22 -1.54 2.81 -6.91
CA ALA A 22 -2.92 2.31 -6.87
C ALA A 22 -3.01 1.01 -6.07
N ARG A 23 -2.10 0.06 -6.31
CA ARG A 23 -2.03 -1.22 -5.56
C ARG A 23 -1.80 -0.98 -4.07
N ARG A 24 -0.80 -0.16 -3.71
CA ARG A 24 -0.49 0.17 -2.32
C ARG A 24 -1.67 0.77 -1.59
N LYS A 25 -2.45 1.65 -2.24
CA LYS A 25 -3.66 2.24 -1.63
C LYS A 25 -4.69 1.17 -1.24
N VAL A 26 -4.95 0.21 -2.14
CA VAL A 26 -5.92 -0.86 -1.87
C VAL A 26 -5.39 -1.84 -0.82
N GLU A 27 -4.09 -2.16 -0.87
CA GLU A 27 -3.45 -3.03 0.12
C GLU A 27 -3.44 -2.40 1.52
N GLU A 28 -3.23 -1.09 1.62
CA GLU A 28 -3.23 -0.36 2.88
C GLU A 28 -4.65 -0.28 3.47
N GLN A 29 -5.67 -0.05 2.64
CA GLN A 29 -7.08 -0.16 3.06
C GLN A 29 -7.42 -1.57 3.54
N ARG A 30 -6.96 -2.61 2.81
CA ARG A 30 -7.15 -4.00 3.23
C ARG A 30 -6.49 -4.25 4.59
N HIS A 31 -5.27 -3.75 4.79
CA HIS A 31 -4.53 -3.94 6.03
C HIS A 31 -5.20 -3.26 7.22
N GLN A 32 -5.72 -2.04 7.02
CA GLN A 32 -6.51 -1.32 8.02
C GLN A 32 -7.74 -2.11 8.45
N LEU A 33 -8.52 -2.61 7.48
CA LEU A 33 -9.72 -3.41 7.77
C LEU A 33 -9.37 -4.72 8.49
N ILE A 34 -8.28 -5.39 8.12
CA ILE A 34 -7.82 -6.59 8.81
C ILE A 34 -7.41 -6.27 10.25
N ALA A 35 -6.71 -5.15 10.47
CA ALA A 35 -6.32 -4.73 11.82
C ALA A 35 -7.54 -4.42 12.70
N GLU A 36 -8.56 -3.77 12.14
CA GLU A 36 -9.85 -3.54 12.81
C GLU A 36 -10.55 -4.86 13.14
N LEU A 37 -10.57 -5.81 12.19
CA LEU A 37 -11.19 -7.12 12.41
C LEU A 37 -10.45 -7.95 13.46
N LEU A 38 -9.12 -7.92 13.48
CA LEU A 38 -8.31 -8.59 14.51
C LEU A 38 -8.53 -7.99 15.89
N ALA A 39 -8.76 -6.68 15.98
CA ALA A 39 -9.08 -6.01 17.24
C ALA A 39 -10.46 -6.41 17.77
N ILE A 40 -11.42 -6.70 16.89
CA ILE A 40 -12.78 -7.15 17.24
C ILE A 40 -12.81 -8.66 17.53
N ASN A 41 -12.13 -9.46 16.70
CA ASN A 41 -12.03 -10.90 16.81
C ASN A 41 -10.57 -11.35 16.67
N PRO A 42 -9.90 -11.69 17.79
CA PRO A 42 -8.50 -12.11 17.77
C PRO A 42 -8.27 -13.47 17.08
N GLU A 43 -9.32 -14.24 16.78
CA GLU A 43 -9.23 -15.50 16.01
C GLU A 43 -9.38 -15.30 14.49
N TYR A 44 -9.54 -14.07 14.01
CA TYR A 44 -9.65 -13.77 12.58
C TYR A 44 -8.36 -14.18 11.85
N LYS A 45 -8.48 -15.07 10.85
CA LYS A 45 -7.34 -15.65 10.10
C LYS A 45 -7.61 -15.68 8.61
#